data_AF-A0A3B8NFM6-F1
#
_entry.id   AF-A0A3B8NFM6-F1
#
_cell.length_a   1.000
_cell.length_b   1.000
_cell.length_c   1.000
_cell.angle_alpha   90.00
_cell.angle_beta   90.00
_cell.angle_gamma   90.00
#
_symmetry.space_group_name_H-M   'P 1'
#
loop_
_entity.id
_entity.type
_entity.pdbx_description
1 polymer ?
#
loop_
_entity_poly.entity_id
_entity_poly.type
_entity_poly.pdbx_seq_one_letter_code
_entity_poly.pdbx_strand_id
1 'polypeptide(L)'
;MKLLLKLVLGFVLLGQLLANDDQSVVLNARQIGDALDVVGNPLTQSEKEKLKNARTATDVSAILDSRSILEIVINPESRVKVGSLSVMPKLVEKGWASYLIKIVNEAGVTAPLQVSSEQALPLANAAKESLADRWLKLDVFRGRPLAKTLSGASLEYRILQLYSRDSGRRSAKLEFDVGQGTQDLGFRSEILINFNCESSADMMFEVLDENNEPTIAAFEIRDMLGRIYPDQAKRVAPDMHFHPQIYRGSGETVRLPKGEYVIGYSRGPEYFAGERKFFCDGNGGKLSFKLKRWIDPSKHGWWSGDHHIHAAGCAHYTKPTKGIHAADMIRHCIGEDLKIGANLTWGPCFDYQKQFFTGKDDKVSKYPYLLRYDIEVSGFGSHQSGHLCLLRLKNQMFPGGKSKHHWPTLGLNTLRWAKAQGALVGPAHSGWGLRCESKDLPNYEIPPFDSIGANEYIVDVTHKVPGPGGKLVPAVDFLSTVDTPIVWELNIWYHTLNVGYRTRISGETDFPCIYGERVGLGRSYVKMDGKLNYENWCEGIRAGRNYTGDGRSHLMDFTVSGIEVGTEGSEISIERAGPVKASVKAAALLPEVPDKSFNGLPYTAKPYWHIERARIGD
;
A
#
# COMPACT_ATOMS: atom_id res chain seq x y z
N MET A 1 56.32 26.38 -17.25
CA MET A 1 55.46 25.33 -17.86
C MET A 1 55.08 24.19 -16.91
N LYS A 2 56.03 23.49 -16.26
CA LYS A 2 55.71 22.37 -15.32
C LYS A 2 54.91 22.77 -14.06
N LEU A 3 55.02 24.02 -13.59
CA LEU A 3 54.24 24.53 -12.45
C LEU A 3 52.78 24.84 -12.81
N LEU A 4 52.55 25.39 -14.02
CA LEU A 4 51.21 25.68 -14.54
C LEU A 4 50.42 24.39 -14.80
N LEU A 5 51.09 23.35 -15.32
CA LEU A 5 50.45 22.06 -15.61
C LEU A 5 50.03 21.32 -14.32
N LYS A 6 50.78 21.46 -13.21
CA LYS A 6 50.39 20.91 -11.90
C LYS A 6 49.23 21.68 -11.26
N LEU A 7 49.19 23.00 -11.43
CA LEU A 7 48.05 23.81 -10.99
C LEU A 7 46.79 23.41 -11.77
N VAL A 8 46.87 23.34 -13.10
CA VAL A 8 45.73 22.98 -13.96
C VAL A 8 45.26 21.53 -13.72
N LEU A 9 46.16 20.56 -13.55
CA LEU A 9 45.76 19.20 -13.14
C LEU A 9 45.11 19.17 -11.75
N GLY A 10 45.62 19.97 -10.80
CA GLY A 10 45.03 20.10 -9.47
C GLY A 10 43.62 20.69 -9.50
N PHE A 11 43.40 21.73 -10.31
CA PHE A 11 42.07 22.33 -10.52
C PHE A 11 41.10 21.39 -11.25
N VAL A 12 41.58 20.58 -12.20
CA VAL A 12 40.75 19.59 -12.90
C VAL A 12 40.39 18.41 -11.99
N LEU A 13 41.33 17.90 -11.19
CA LEU A 13 41.06 16.83 -10.21
C LEU A 13 40.10 17.31 -9.11
N LEU A 14 40.33 18.52 -8.58
CA LEU A 14 39.46 19.14 -7.57
C LEU A 14 38.08 19.43 -8.14
N GLY A 15 37.99 19.91 -9.39
CA GLY A 15 36.73 20.10 -10.10
C GLY A 15 35.97 18.79 -10.35
N GLN A 16 36.66 17.68 -10.64
CA GLN A 16 36.04 16.35 -10.77
C GLN A 16 35.59 15.76 -9.43
N LEU A 17 36.37 15.95 -8.35
CA LEU A 17 36.02 15.54 -6.99
C LEU A 17 34.80 16.33 -6.47
N LEU A 18 34.78 17.65 -6.67
CA LEU A 18 33.65 18.52 -6.30
C LEU A 18 32.41 18.22 -7.15
N ALA A 19 32.56 17.99 -8.46
CA ALA A 19 31.45 17.62 -9.34
C ALA A 19 30.85 16.24 -9.00
N ASN A 20 31.68 15.29 -8.54
CA ASN A 20 31.21 13.97 -8.08
C ASN A 20 30.47 14.06 -6.74
N ASP A 21 30.86 14.99 -5.86
CA ASP A 21 30.19 15.19 -4.57
C ASP A 21 28.84 15.90 -4.71
N ASP A 22 28.74 16.98 -5.52
CA ASP A 22 27.47 17.67 -5.79
C ASP A 22 26.40 16.72 -6.36
N GLN A 23 26.80 15.80 -7.23
CA GLN A 23 25.91 14.75 -7.73
C GLN A 23 25.35 13.89 -6.58
N SER A 24 26.20 13.47 -5.65
CA SER A 24 25.82 12.67 -4.48
C SER A 24 24.89 13.46 -3.54
N VAL A 25 25.21 14.72 -3.26
CA VAL A 25 24.39 15.63 -2.45
C VAL A 25 22.99 15.75 -3.05
N VAL A 26 22.88 16.05 -4.34
CA VAL A 26 21.59 16.20 -5.03
C VAL A 26 20.79 14.89 -5.05
N LEU A 27 21.44 13.75 -5.26
CA LEU A 27 20.76 12.45 -5.23
C LEU A 27 20.18 12.15 -3.84
N ASN A 28 20.98 12.35 -2.78
CA ASN A 28 20.52 12.16 -1.40
C ASN A 28 19.39 13.15 -1.05
N ALA A 29 19.47 14.40 -1.51
CA ALA A 29 18.43 15.39 -1.29
C ALA A 29 17.10 15.01 -1.95
N ARG A 30 17.12 14.45 -3.16
CA ARG A 30 15.91 13.92 -3.83
C ARG A 30 15.29 12.77 -3.05
N GLN A 31 16.11 11.84 -2.56
CA GLN A 31 15.64 10.76 -1.69
C GLN A 31 15.03 11.28 -0.39
N ILE A 32 15.49 12.43 0.13
CA ILE A 32 14.85 13.10 1.27
C ILE A 32 13.47 13.63 0.90
N GLY A 33 13.29 14.19 -0.30
CA GLY A 33 11.97 14.55 -0.82
C GLY A 33 11.01 13.36 -0.86
N ASP A 34 11.47 12.23 -1.40
CA ASP A 34 10.69 10.98 -1.47
C ASP A 34 10.40 10.42 -0.05
N ALA A 35 11.36 10.48 0.86
CA ALA A 35 11.18 10.03 2.24
C ALA A 35 10.20 10.90 3.03
N LEU A 36 10.18 12.20 2.78
CA LEU A 36 9.22 13.14 3.35
C LEU A 36 7.79 12.83 2.90
N ASP A 37 7.60 12.39 1.65
CA ASP A 37 6.31 11.87 1.18
C ASP A 37 5.91 10.59 1.95
N VAL A 38 6.85 9.66 2.15
CA VAL A 38 6.60 8.40 2.87
C VAL A 38 6.19 8.61 4.33
N VAL A 39 6.80 9.57 5.04
CA VAL A 39 6.46 9.86 6.45
C VAL A 39 5.24 10.79 6.59
N GLY A 40 4.63 11.22 5.48
CA GLY A 40 3.44 12.07 5.49
C GLY A 40 3.72 13.54 5.81
N ASN A 41 4.93 14.03 5.54
CA ASN A 41 5.33 15.43 5.69
C ASN A 41 5.93 15.98 4.39
N PRO A 42 5.15 16.01 3.30
CA PRO A 42 5.65 16.25 1.95
C PRO A 42 6.25 17.66 1.78
N LEU A 43 7.19 17.78 0.83
CA LEU A 43 7.57 19.08 0.28
C LEU A 43 6.38 19.67 -0.49
N THR A 44 6.27 21.01 -0.51
CA THR A 44 5.31 21.70 -1.38
C THR A 44 5.64 21.42 -2.85
N GLN A 45 4.65 21.57 -3.74
CA GLN A 45 4.89 21.36 -5.18
C GLN A 45 6.01 22.25 -5.73
N SER A 46 6.11 23.49 -5.25
CA SER A 46 7.19 24.40 -5.64
C SER A 46 8.57 23.90 -5.19
N GLU A 47 8.68 23.39 -3.96
CA GLU A 47 9.93 22.81 -3.45
C GLU A 47 10.31 21.53 -4.20
N LYS A 48 9.34 20.66 -4.53
CA LYS A 48 9.59 19.46 -5.33
C LYS A 48 10.17 19.80 -6.71
N GLU A 49 9.58 20.78 -7.40
CA GLU A 49 10.09 21.22 -8.71
C GLU A 49 11.48 21.86 -8.61
N LYS A 50 11.74 22.67 -7.58
CA LYS A 50 13.07 23.23 -7.34
C LYS A 50 14.09 22.13 -7.07
N LEU A 51 13.75 21.13 -6.26
CA LEU A 51 14.63 20.02 -5.90
C LEU A 51 14.93 19.10 -7.09
N LYS A 52 13.96 18.89 -7.99
CA LYS A 52 14.16 18.19 -9.26
C LYS A 52 15.19 18.92 -10.15
N ASN A 53 15.16 20.25 -10.14
CA ASN A 53 16.06 21.09 -10.94
C ASN A 53 17.39 21.43 -10.25
N ALA A 54 17.55 21.16 -8.96
CA ALA A 54 18.80 21.36 -8.23
C ALA A 54 19.98 20.60 -8.86
N ARG A 55 21.16 21.23 -8.88
CA ARG A 55 22.40 20.65 -9.42
C ARG A 55 23.59 20.76 -8.45
N THR A 56 23.50 21.61 -7.44
CA THR A 56 24.58 21.87 -6.49
C THR A 56 24.10 21.78 -5.03
N ALA A 57 25.03 21.62 -4.09
CA ALA A 57 24.76 21.70 -2.65
C ALA A 57 24.11 23.03 -2.23
N THR A 58 24.43 24.13 -2.92
CA THR A 58 23.83 25.45 -2.69
C THR A 58 22.35 25.46 -3.07
N ASP A 59 21.98 24.88 -4.22
CA ASP A 59 20.58 24.76 -4.63
C ASP A 59 19.78 23.95 -3.60
N VAL A 60 20.36 22.83 -3.14
CA VAL A 60 19.74 21.96 -2.12
C VAL A 60 19.53 22.72 -0.81
N SER A 61 20.56 23.40 -0.33
CA SER A 61 20.50 24.17 0.93
C SER A 61 19.45 25.26 0.87
N ALA A 62 19.32 25.95 -0.27
CA ALA A 62 18.30 26.99 -0.48
C ALA A 62 16.86 26.46 -0.40
N ILE A 63 16.65 25.16 -0.53
CA ILE A 63 15.34 24.51 -0.43
C ILE A 63 15.14 23.91 0.97
N LEU A 64 16.07 23.08 1.42
CA LEU A 64 15.88 22.22 2.61
C LEU A 64 16.29 22.86 3.94
N ASP A 65 17.13 23.91 3.94
CA ASP A 65 17.54 24.57 5.20
C ASP A 65 16.36 25.23 5.90
N SER A 66 15.37 25.71 5.14
CA SER A 66 14.13 26.30 5.69
C SER A 66 13.28 25.32 6.53
N ARG A 67 13.49 24.02 6.31
CA ARG A 67 12.82 22.91 7.03
C ARG A 67 13.71 22.25 8.06
N SER A 68 14.95 22.70 8.17
CA SER A 68 15.94 22.14 9.09
C SER A 68 15.94 22.89 10.41
N ILE A 69 15.88 22.16 11.52
CA ILE A 69 15.90 22.77 12.87
C ILE A 69 17.29 22.72 13.51
N LEU A 70 18.17 21.88 12.97
CA LEU A 70 19.53 21.67 13.47
C LEU A 70 20.51 21.54 12.31
N GLU A 71 21.74 22.01 12.55
CA GLU A 71 22.91 21.75 11.72
C GLU A 71 23.90 20.91 12.52
N ILE A 72 24.32 19.80 11.94
CA ILE A 72 25.34 18.91 12.47
C ILE A 72 26.57 19.01 11.59
N VAL A 73 27.71 19.35 12.19
CA VAL A 73 29.01 19.37 11.51
C VAL A 73 29.82 18.19 12.02
N ILE A 74 30.25 17.32 11.10
CA ILE A 74 31.18 16.22 11.36
C ILE A 74 32.52 16.65 10.78
N ASN A 75 33.44 17.03 11.65
CA ASN A 75 34.76 17.51 11.23
C ASN A 75 35.65 16.38 10.68
N PRO A 76 36.84 16.66 10.12
CA PRO A 76 37.73 15.63 9.56
C PRO A 76 38.18 14.54 10.55
N GLU A 77 38.21 14.82 11.86
CA GLU A 77 38.48 13.84 12.92
C GLU A 77 37.24 13.04 13.36
N SER A 78 36.14 13.10 12.59
CA SER A 78 34.84 12.50 12.89
C SER A 78 34.24 12.98 14.21
N ARG A 79 34.55 14.21 14.64
CA ARG A 79 33.96 14.84 15.83
C ARG A 79 32.68 15.58 15.45
N VAL A 80 31.64 15.32 16.23
CA VAL A 80 30.30 15.87 16.01
C VAL A 80 30.10 17.16 16.78
N LYS A 81 29.71 18.20 16.07
CA LYS A 81 29.26 19.49 16.61
C LYS A 81 27.83 19.75 16.16
N VAL A 82 26.97 20.21 17.06
CA VAL A 82 25.58 20.57 16.75
C VAL A 82 25.33 22.06 16.97
N GLY A 83 24.57 22.67 16.06
CA GLY A 83 24.10 24.04 16.11
C GLY A 83 22.60 24.13 15.86
N SER A 84 21.96 25.17 16.42
CA SER A 84 20.56 25.48 16.13
C SER A 84 20.45 26.25 14.83
N LEU A 85 19.43 25.93 14.04
CA LEU A 85 18.98 26.80 12.95
C LEU A 85 17.83 27.68 13.47
N SER A 86 17.57 28.81 12.81
CA SER A 86 16.80 29.97 13.32
C SER A 86 15.30 29.74 13.62
N VAL A 87 14.81 28.51 13.61
CA VAL A 87 13.38 28.18 13.73
C VAL A 87 13.12 27.45 15.05
N MET A 88 12.22 27.99 15.89
CA MET A 88 11.74 27.26 17.07
C MET A 88 10.82 26.10 16.64
N PRO A 89 11.18 24.84 16.95
CA PRO A 89 10.34 23.70 16.60
C PRO A 89 9.03 23.67 17.41
N LYS A 90 7.95 23.31 16.72
CA LYS A 90 6.59 23.16 17.26
C LYS A 90 6.19 21.69 17.35
N LEU A 91 6.08 21.18 18.57
CA LEU A 91 5.58 19.81 18.77
C LEU A 91 4.07 19.82 18.98
N VAL A 92 3.49 18.63 19.00
CA VAL A 92 2.06 18.42 19.24
C VAL A 92 1.92 17.51 20.45
N GLU A 93 1.08 17.90 21.41
CA GLU A 93 0.75 17.03 22.54
C GLU A 93 0.17 15.71 22.04
N LYS A 94 0.71 14.60 22.54
CA LYS A 94 0.38 13.23 22.14
C LYS A 94 0.47 12.99 20.63
N GLY A 95 1.27 13.79 19.93
CA GLY A 95 1.50 13.69 18.49
C GLY A 95 2.98 13.59 18.15
N TRP A 96 3.26 13.09 16.95
CA TRP A 96 4.60 13.12 16.37
C TRP A 96 4.72 14.30 15.40
N ALA A 97 5.93 14.84 15.31
CA ALA A 97 6.33 15.85 14.33
C ALA A 97 7.64 15.42 13.69
N SER A 98 7.78 15.66 12.39
CA SER A 98 8.99 15.35 11.63
C SER A 98 9.67 16.64 11.15
N TYR A 99 10.99 16.72 11.30
CA TYR A 99 11.84 17.85 10.91
C TYR A 99 13.07 17.38 10.15
N LEU A 100 13.73 18.28 9.42
CA LEU A 100 15.04 17.97 8.85
C LEU A 100 16.17 18.35 9.82
N ILE A 101 17.25 17.59 9.73
CA ILE A 101 18.57 17.93 10.25
C ILE A 101 19.49 18.03 9.04
N LYS A 102 20.22 19.15 8.95
CA LYS A 102 21.30 19.35 7.98
C LYS A 102 22.58 18.73 8.51
N ILE A 103 23.29 17.97 7.69
CA ILE A 103 24.55 17.32 8.06
C ILE A 103 25.64 17.79 7.09
N VAL A 104 26.61 18.52 7.61
CA VAL A 104 27.85 18.89 6.92
C VAL A 104 28.91 17.87 7.31
N ASN A 105 29.30 17.02 6.37
CA ASN A 105 30.11 15.83 6.63
C ASN A 105 31.50 15.98 5.99
N GLU A 106 32.39 16.68 6.68
CA GLU A 106 33.75 16.97 6.20
C GLU A 106 34.65 15.73 6.24
N ALA A 107 34.35 14.75 7.11
CA ALA A 107 35.07 13.49 7.23
C ALA A 107 34.62 12.40 6.24
N GLY A 108 33.52 12.58 5.50
CA GLY A 108 32.97 11.52 4.64
C GLY A 108 32.49 10.30 5.42
N VAL A 109 31.98 10.50 6.64
CA VAL A 109 31.51 9.43 7.52
C VAL A 109 30.31 8.70 6.90
N THR A 110 30.33 7.37 6.96
CA THR A 110 29.22 6.49 6.56
C THR A 110 28.58 5.76 7.74
N ALA A 111 29.02 6.01 8.97
CA ALA A 111 28.35 5.50 10.16
C ALA A 111 26.94 6.12 10.29
N PRO A 112 25.97 5.43 10.92
CA PRO A 112 24.64 6.00 11.13
C PRO A 112 24.71 7.16 12.13
N LEU A 113 24.02 8.26 11.83
CA LEU A 113 23.77 9.30 12.82
C LEU A 113 22.88 8.75 13.94
N GLN A 114 23.30 8.94 15.18
CA GLN A 114 22.56 8.63 16.39
C GLN A 114 22.10 9.91 17.07
N VAL A 115 21.01 9.79 17.83
CA VAL A 115 20.46 10.87 18.63
C VAL A 115 19.95 10.29 19.96
N SER A 116 20.23 10.99 21.05
CA SER A 116 19.77 10.63 22.39
C SER A 116 19.28 11.87 23.15
N SER A 117 18.51 11.65 24.21
CA SER A 117 18.04 12.70 25.12
C SER A 117 17.63 12.09 26.45
N GLU A 118 17.97 12.75 27.56
CA GLU A 118 17.49 12.37 28.89
C GLU A 118 15.96 12.45 29.00
N GLN A 119 15.36 13.43 28.31
CA GLN A 119 13.91 13.62 28.25
C GLN A 119 13.21 12.51 27.44
N ALA A 120 13.96 11.73 26.67
CA ALA A 120 13.45 10.61 25.85
C ALA A 120 13.72 9.22 26.44
N LEU A 121 14.28 9.14 27.65
CA LEU A 121 14.53 7.86 28.32
C LEU A 121 13.22 7.12 28.65
N PRO A 122 13.22 5.77 28.64
CA PRO A 122 12.02 4.97 28.91
C PRO A 122 11.37 5.31 30.25
N LEU A 123 10.05 5.32 30.32
CA LEU A 123 9.31 5.49 31.59
C LEU A 123 9.35 4.24 32.47
N ALA A 124 9.57 3.06 31.88
CA ALA A 124 9.66 1.82 32.62
C ALA A 124 10.82 1.86 33.61
N ASN A 125 10.53 1.54 34.88
CA ASN A 125 11.49 1.56 35.99
C ASN A 125 12.13 2.94 36.28
N ALA A 126 11.52 4.03 35.79
CA ALA A 126 11.97 5.38 36.13
C ALA A 126 11.68 5.72 37.59
N ALA A 127 12.60 6.45 38.23
CA ALA A 127 12.33 7.07 39.52
C ALA A 127 11.18 8.09 39.39
N LYS A 128 10.34 8.23 40.41
CA LYS A 128 9.12 9.05 40.36
C LYS A 128 9.42 10.51 40.04
N GLU A 129 10.56 11.00 40.51
CA GLU A 129 11.04 12.36 40.36
C GLU A 129 11.40 12.67 38.89
N SER A 130 11.83 11.66 38.12
CA SER A 130 12.20 11.81 36.70
C SER A 130 11.01 11.71 35.74
N LEU A 131 9.80 11.38 36.21
CA LEU A 131 8.65 11.15 35.33
C LEU A 131 8.18 12.43 34.63
N ALA A 132 8.28 13.57 35.31
CA ALA A 132 7.91 14.86 34.74
C ALA A 132 8.82 15.21 33.54
N ASP A 133 10.13 14.99 33.70
CA ASP A 133 11.14 15.31 32.68
C ASP A 133 11.17 14.32 31.50
N ARG A 134 10.66 13.09 31.65
CA ARG A 134 10.55 12.10 30.57
C ARG A 134 9.29 12.31 29.73
N TRP A 135 9.23 13.44 29.03
CA TRP A 135 8.07 13.86 28.21
C TRP A 135 8.27 13.66 26.70
N LEU A 136 9.50 13.46 26.24
CA LEU A 136 9.85 13.38 24.81
C LEU A 136 9.95 11.91 24.35
N LYS A 137 9.71 11.64 23.07
CA LYS A 137 10.38 10.54 22.37
C LYS A 137 11.01 11.07 21.10
N LEU A 138 12.09 10.44 20.66
CA LEU A 138 12.80 10.86 19.47
C LEU A 138 13.31 9.66 18.67
N ASP A 139 13.47 9.85 17.37
CA ASP A 139 14.05 8.86 16.46
C ASP A 139 14.54 9.55 15.17
N VAL A 140 15.50 8.94 14.48
CA VAL A 140 15.90 9.35 13.12
C VAL A 140 15.32 8.33 12.14
N PHE A 141 14.57 8.81 11.15
CA PHE A 141 13.97 7.93 10.15
C PHE A 141 15.05 7.21 9.33
N ARG A 142 14.98 5.88 9.32
CA ARG A 142 15.94 4.99 8.63
C ARG A 142 15.23 3.99 7.70
N GLY A 143 14.00 4.32 7.29
CA GLY A 143 13.23 3.53 6.33
C GLY A 143 13.58 3.89 4.89
N ARG A 144 13.20 3.01 3.95
CA ARG A 144 13.31 3.31 2.52
C ARG A 144 12.52 4.60 2.19
N PRO A 145 13.00 5.46 1.27
CA PRO A 145 14.15 5.26 0.39
C PRO A 145 15.52 5.62 0.99
N LEU A 146 15.60 6.05 2.24
CA LEU A 146 16.88 6.41 2.87
C LEU A 146 17.67 5.17 3.32
N ALA A 147 18.99 5.27 3.25
CA ALA A 147 19.89 4.30 3.87
C ALA A 147 19.90 4.48 5.41
N LYS A 148 20.21 3.41 6.14
CA LYS A 148 20.39 3.46 7.60
C LYS A 148 21.62 4.29 8.00
N THR A 149 22.64 4.25 7.15
CA THR A 149 23.95 4.89 7.28
C THR A 149 23.97 6.25 6.61
N LEU A 150 24.95 7.09 6.96
CA LEU A 150 25.31 8.28 6.18
C LEU A 150 25.90 7.86 4.81
N SER A 151 25.77 8.73 3.81
CA SER A 151 26.24 8.44 2.44
C SER A 151 27.72 8.75 2.27
N GLY A 152 28.27 9.62 3.12
CA GLY A 152 29.62 10.16 3.00
C GLY A 152 29.71 11.37 2.06
N ALA A 153 28.57 11.86 1.52
CA ALA A 153 28.52 13.12 0.77
C ALA A 153 28.81 14.30 1.70
N SER A 154 29.41 15.38 1.19
CA SER A 154 29.75 16.56 2.01
C SER A 154 28.54 17.23 2.66
N LEU A 155 27.37 17.11 2.03
CA LEU A 155 26.09 17.59 2.54
C LEU A 155 25.02 16.51 2.36
N GLU A 156 24.36 16.18 3.46
CA GLU A 156 23.15 15.36 3.43
C GLU A 156 22.16 15.77 4.51
N TYR A 157 20.90 15.34 4.37
CA TYR A 157 19.85 15.63 5.35
C TYR A 157 19.32 14.33 5.95
N ARG A 158 18.84 14.40 7.18
CA ARG A 158 18.11 13.31 7.84
C ARG A 158 16.80 13.81 8.45
N ILE A 159 15.81 12.93 8.53
CA ILE A 159 14.51 13.25 9.13
C ILE A 159 14.56 12.89 10.61
N LEU A 160 14.43 13.89 11.48
CA LEU A 160 14.27 13.75 12.92
C LEU A 160 12.79 13.73 13.28
N GLN A 161 12.37 12.73 14.03
CA GLN A 161 11.00 12.55 14.48
C GLN A 161 10.93 12.76 15.98
N LEU A 162 10.01 13.62 16.42
CA LEU A 162 9.87 14.03 17.82
C LEU A 162 8.43 13.85 18.26
N TYR A 163 8.22 13.23 19.42
CA TYR A 163 6.92 13.06 20.06
C TYR A 163 6.88 13.85 21.36
N SER A 164 5.80 14.60 21.59
CA SER A 164 5.56 15.17 22.92
C SER A 164 4.44 14.42 23.63
N ARG A 165 4.67 14.02 24.89
CA ARG A 165 3.60 13.56 25.79
C ARG A 165 2.71 14.73 26.22
N ASP A 166 3.29 15.91 26.36
CA ASP A 166 2.69 17.05 27.05
C ASP A 166 2.49 18.25 26.11
N SER A 167 1.58 19.16 26.47
CA SER A 167 1.42 20.49 25.86
C SER A 167 2.20 21.58 26.62
N GLY A 168 2.33 22.75 25.99
CA GLY A 168 2.99 23.94 26.52
C GLY A 168 4.48 24.02 26.20
N ARG A 169 5.17 24.97 26.85
CA ARG A 169 6.63 25.13 26.70
C ARG A 169 7.34 23.96 27.36
N ARG A 170 8.27 23.35 26.63
CA ARG A 170 9.12 22.26 27.12
C ARG A 170 10.54 22.44 26.59
N SER A 171 11.51 21.91 27.30
CA SER A 171 12.91 21.94 26.86
C SER A 171 13.46 20.53 26.88
N ALA A 172 14.27 20.19 25.87
CA ALA A 172 15.01 18.95 25.86
C ALA A 172 16.43 19.18 25.38
N LYS A 173 17.35 18.41 25.95
CA LYS A 173 18.74 18.34 25.52
C LYS A 173 18.86 17.18 24.54
N LEU A 174 19.29 17.48 23.31
CA LEU A 174 19.56 16.49 22.29
C LEU A 174 21.06 16.32 22.13
N GLU A 175 21.53 15.08 22.12
CA GLU A 175 22.92 14.73 21.86
C GLU A 175 23.01 13.90 20.58
N PHE A 176 24.05 14.15 19.77
CA PHE A 176 24.28 13.47 18.50
C PHE A 176 25.67 12.84 18.42
N ASP A 177 25.75 11.66 17.83
CA ASP A 177 27.01 10.95 17.59
C ASP A 177 26.94 10.15 16.27
N VAL A 178 28.11 9.71 15.78
CA VAL A 178 28.24 8.81 14.63
C VAL A 178 29.07 7.57 15.01
N GLY A 179 29.00 7.17 16.29
CA GLY A 179 29.81 6.11 16.88
C GLY A 179 30.35 6.46 18.28
N GLN A 180 30.73 5.44 19.05
CA GLN A 180 31.35 5.69 20.37
C GLN A 180 32.65 6.51 20.22
N GLY A 181 32.79 7.55 21.05
CA GLY A 181 33.99 8.40 21.07
C GLY A 181 34.04 9.49 19.99
N THR A 182 32.96 9.70 19.22
CA THR A 182 32.85 10.77 18.22
C THR A 182 32.36 12.11 18.79
N GLN A 183 32.16 12.18 20.11
CA GLN A 183 31.77 13.40 20.81
C GLN A 183 32.91 14.43 20.74
N ASP A 184 32.63 15.64 20.25
CA ASP A 184 33.59 16.74 20.34
C ASP A 184 33.78 17.19 21.80
N LEU A 185 34.99 17.64 22.14
CA LEU A 185 35.32 18.05 23.51
C LEU A 185 34.50 19.28 23.92
N GLY A 186 34.02 19.27 25.18
CA GLY A 186 33.30 20.40 25.77
C GLY A 186 31.82 20.50 25.41
N PHE A 187 31.10 19.37 25.38
CA PHE A 187 29.63 19.30 25.21
C PHE A 187 29.11 19.86 23.87
N ARG A 188 29.96 19.90 22.84
CA ARG A 188 29.61 20.45 21.53
C ARG A 188 28.75 19.53 20.67
N SER A 189 28.65 18.26 21.03
CA SER A 189 27.72 17.28 20.44
C SER A 189 26.29 17.41 20.98
N GLU A 190 26.06 18.32 21.93
CA GLU A 190 24.79 18.49 22.63
C GLU A 190 24.19 19.87 22.40
N ILE A 191 22.85 19.94 22.36
CA ILE A 191 22.12 21.20 22.24
C ILE A 191 20.85 21.20 23.08
N LEU A 192 20.60 22.30 23.79
CA LEU A 192 19.33 22.54 24.47
C LEU A 192 18.35 23.20 23.49
N ILE A 193 17.21 22.56 23.28
CA ILE A 193 16.15 23.06 22.42
C ILE A 193 14.91 23.35 23.25
N ASN A 194 14.32 24.52 23.01
CA ASN A 194 13.02 24.89 23.57
C ASN A 194 11.93 24.62 22.53
N PHE A 195 10.94 23.84 22.92
CA PHE A 195 9.79 23.46 22.12
C PHE A 195 8.54 24.18 22.60
N ASN A 196 7.71 24.60 21.64
CA ASN A 196 6.32 24.93 21.92
C ASN A 196 5.44 23.75 21.52
N CYS A 197 4.89 23.04 22.50
CA CYS A 197 4.03 21.88 22.27
C CYS A 197 2.57 22.33 22.19
N GLU A 198 2.00 22.36 20.99
CA GLU A 198 0.61 22.75 20.75
C GLU A 198 -0.35 21.73 21.38
N SER A 199 -1.41 22.22 22.02
CA SER A 199 -2.45 21.36 22.56
C SER A 199 -3.20 20.65 21.45
N SER A 200 -3.66 19.44 21.74
CA SER A 200 -4.40 18.60 20.80
C SER A 200 -5.69 18.07 21.40
N ALA A 201 -6.72 17.96 20.58
CA ALA A 201 -8.07 17.62 21.02
C ALA A 201 -8.65 16.43 20.25
N ASP A 202 -9.40 15.58 20.95
CA ASP A 202 -10.10 14.47 20.31
C ASP A 202 -11.32 14.99 19.55
N MET A 203 -11.35 14.71 18.25
CA MET A 203 -12.48 14.97 17.37
C MET A 203 -13.25 13.68 17.16
N MET A 204 -14.46 13.59 17.71
CA MET A 204 -15.38 12.48 17.48
C MET A 204 -15.98 12.56 16.09
N PHE A 205 -15.92 11.47 15.34
CA PHE A 205 -16.50 11.38 14.01
C PHE A 205 -17.89 10.75 14.10
N GLU A 206 -18.90 11.38 13.50
CA GLU A 206 -20.18 10.75 13.21
C GLU A 206 -20.17 10.39 11.73
N VAL A 207 -20.18 9.11 11.41
CA VAL A 207 -20.04 8.59 10.04
C VAL A 207 -21.29 7.82 9.69
N LEU A 208 -22.07 8.37 8.76
CA LEU A 208 -23.37 7.83 8.37
C LEU A 208 -23.37 7.45 6.89
N ASP A 209 -23.90 6.28 6.57
CA ASP A 209 -24.10 5.82 5.20
C ASP A 209 -25.28 6.54 4.52
N GLU A 210 -25.62 6.12 3.29
CA GLU A 210 -26.72 6.67 2.50
C GLU A 210 -28.11 6.46 3.13
N ASN A 211 -28.24 5.54 4.09
CA ASN A 211 -29.47 5.25 4.83
C ASN A 211 -29.50 5.95 6.21
N ASN A 212 -28.49 6.76 6.53
CA ASN A 212 -28.23 7.35 7.84
C ASN A 212 -27.86 6.33 8.93
N GLU A 213 -27.36 5.15 8.56
CA GLU A 213 -26.87 4.15 9.50
C GLU A 213 -25.38 4.36 9.81
N PRO A 214 -24.93 4.14 11.06
CA PRO A 214 -23.52 4.20 11.42
C PRO A 214 -22.66 3.24 10.60
N THR A 215 -21.56 3.74 10.03
CA THR A 215 -20.64 2.93 9.23
C THR A 215 -19.16 3.33 9.44
N ILE A 216 -18.26 2.72 8.68
CA ILE A 216 -16.83 3.05 8.59
C ILE A 216 -16.56 3.67 7.22
N ALA A 217 -15.71 4.70 7.20
CA ALA A 217 -15.21 5.36 6.00
C ALA A 217 -13.70 5.57 6.08
N ALA A 218 -13.09 5.81 4.92
CA ALA A 218 -11.71 6.26 4.80
C ALA A 218 -11.64 7.79 4.97
N PHE A 219 -10.62 8.27 5.68
CA PHE A 219 -10.38 9.69 5.93
C PHE A 219 -8.92 10.05 5.69
N GLU A 220 -8.69 11.03 4.83
CA GLU A 220 -7.39 11.65 4.60
C GLU A 220 -7.40 13.06 5.20
N ILE A 221 -6.63 13.27 6.25
CA ILE A 221 -6.65 14.52 7.02
C ILE A 221 -5.32 15.23 6.81
N ARG A 222 -5.36 16.39 6.16
CA ARG A 222 -4.18 17.21 5.89
C ARG A 222 -4.31 18.59 6.50
N ASP A 223 -3.21 19.15 6.98
CA ASP A 223 -3.17 20.58 7.27
C ASP A 223 -2.78 21.41 6.04
N MET A 224 -2.68 22.73 6.23
CA MET A 224 -2.33 23.68 5.16
C MET A 224 -0.91 23.51 4.60
N LEU A 225 -0.04 22.74 5.27
CA LEU A 225 1.30 22.39 4.78
C LEU A 225 1.30 21.01 4.09
N GLY A 226 0.14 20.35 3.99
CA GLY A 226 -0.02 19.03 3.39
C GLY A 226 0.38 17.87 4.31
N ARG A 227 0.70 18.13 5.59
CA ARG A 227 1.09 17.11 6.56
C ARG A 227 -0.11 16.23 6.91
N ILE A 228 0.10 14.94 7.02
CA ILE A 228 -0.95 13.94 7.23
C ILE A 228 -1.14 13.65 8.72
N TYR A 229 -2.41 13.55 9.15
CA TYR A 229 -2.78 13.26 10.54
C TYR A 229 -3.64 11.99 10.66
N PRO A 230 -3.35 11.10 11.64
CA PRO A 230 -2.15 11.06 12.50
C PRO A 230 -0.85 10.88 11.70
N ASP A 231 0.30 11.26 12.25
CA ASP A 231 1.62 11.11 11.59
C ASP A 231 1.84 9.65 11.13
N GLN A 232 2.11 9.46 9.85
CA GLN A 232 2.17 8.15 9.21
C GLN A 232 3.29 7.25 9.74
N ALA A 233 4.46 7.83 10.03
CA ALA A 233 5.66 7.06 10.33
C ALA A 233 5.58 6.29 11.65
N LYS A 234 4.57 6.59 12.48
CA LYS A 234 4.38 5.98 13.80
C LYS A 234 3.02 5.30 13.95
N ARG A 235 2.27 5.16 12.86
CA ARG A 235 1.02 4.40 12.83
C ARG A 235 1.30 2.91 13.02
N VAL A 236 0.42 2.26 13.76
CA VAL A 236 0.31 0.80 13.89
C VAL A 236 -1.14 0.41 13.65
N ALA A 237 -1.38 -0.88 13.41
CA ALA A 237 -2.74 -1.39 13.23
C ALA A 237 -3.70 -0.84 14.30
N PRO A 238 -4.90 -0.34 13.91
CA PRO A 238 -5.52 -0.51 12.59
C PRO A 238 -5.07 0.51 11.52
N ASP A 239 -4.28 1.51 11.89
CA ASP A 239 -3.81 2.55 10.98
C ASP A 239 -2.51 2.11 10.31
N MET A 240 -2.53 1.97 8.99
CA MET A 240 -1.36 1.51 8.24
C MET A 240 -0.40 2.69 7.98
N HIS A 241 0.88 2.50 8.27
CA HIS A 241 1.90 3.54 8.12
C HIS A 241 2.09 3.99 6.66
N PHE A 242 1.84 3.10 5.70
CA PHE A 242 1.96 3.38 4.26
C PHE A 242 0.68 3.94 3.63
N HIS A 243 -0.41 4.12 4.39
CA HIS A 243 -1.63 4.76 3.90
C HIS A 243 -1.67 6.23 4.30
N PRO A 244 -2.00 7.16 3.39
CA PRO A 244 -2.33 8.51 3.78
C PRO A 244 -3.63 8.54 4.59
N GLN A 245 -4.62 7.74 4.19
CA GLN A 245 -5.91 7.63 4.86
C GLN A 245 -5.86 6.76 6.13
N ILE A 246 -6.82 7.00 7.02
CA ILE A 246 -7.18 6.13 8.14
C ILE A 246 -8.65 5.72 8.02
N TYR A 247 -9.05 4.63 8.69
CA TYR A 247 -10.44 4.18 8.68
C TYR A 247 -11.09 4.42 10.04
N ARG A 248 -12.17 5.20 10.05
CA ARG A 248 -12.91 5.54 11.27
C ARG A 248 -14.39 5.25 11.12
N GLY A 249 -14.97 4.71 12.20
CA GLY A 249 -16.38 4.49 12.37
C GLY A 249 -17.06 5.62 13.14
N SER A 250 -18.39 5.66 13.09
CA SER A 250 -19.17 6.57 13.93
C SER A 250 -18.88 6.35 15.43
N GLY A 251 -18.65 7.42 16.17
CA GLY A 251 -18.28 7.41 17.59
C GLY A 251 -16.78 7.31 17.87
N GLU A 252 -15.96 7.01 16.85
CA GLU A 252 -14.50 6.98 17.01
C GLU A 252 -13.88 8.37 16.92
N THR A 253 -12.65 8.51 17.41
CA THR A 253 -11.98 9.81 17.50
C THR A 253 -10.69 9.88 16.69
N VAL A 254 -10.34 11.10 16.31
CA VAL A 254 -9.02 11.47 15.80
C VAL A 254 -8.50 12.65 16.62
N ARG A 255 -7.29 12.52 17.15
CA ARG A 255 -6.62 13.60 17.89
C ARG A 255 -5.99 14.59 16.91
N LEU A 256 -6.42 15.85 16.94
CA LEU A 256 -5.89 16.91 16.07
C LEU A 256 -5.35 18.09 16.89
N PRO A 257 -4.15 18.62 16.58
CA PRO A 257 -3.69 19.90 17.12
C PRO A 257 -4.61 21.06 16.70
N LYS A 258 -4.52 22.18 17.42
CA LYS A 258 -5.15 23.43 16.99
C LYS A 258 -4.64 23.83 15.61
N GLY A 259 -5.52 24.08 14.65
CA GLY A 259 -5.12 24.41 13.29
C GLY A 259 -6.20 24.21 12.24
N GLU A 260 -5.89 24.58 11.01
CA GLU A 260 -6.74 24.40 9.83
C GLU A 260 -6.42 23.08 9.12
N TYR A 261 -7.47 22.37 8.72
CA TYR A 261 -7.41 21.07 8.07
C TYR A 261 -8.34 20.98 6.86
N VAL A 262 -7.93 20.18 5.90
CA VAL A 262 -8.74 19.64 4.82
C VAL A 262 -8.90 18.14 5.06
N ILE A 263 -10.14 17.69 5.18
CA ILE A 263 -10.51 16.30 5.45
C ILE A 263 -11.19 15.74 4.21
N GLY A 264 -10.48 14.90 3.45
CA GLY A 264 -11.05 14.05 2.42
C GLY A 264 -11.70 12.82 3.03
N TYR A 265 -12.86 12.40 2.53
CA TYR A 265 -13.56 11.21 3.01
C TYR A 265 -14.22 10.42 1.87
N SER A 266 -14.18 9.08 1.95
CA SER A 266 -14.79 8.18 0.95
C SER A 266 -15.13 6.82 1.56
N ARG A 267 -15.91 6.00 0.83
CA ARG A 267 -16.24 4.63 1.24
C ARG A 267 -16.19 3.64 0.07
N GLY A 268 -15.02 3.46 -0.52
CA GLY A 268 -14.87 2.66 -1.74
C GLY A 268 -15.31 3.38 -3.02
N PRO A 269 -15.16 2.72 -4.18
CA PRO A 269 -15.42 3.31 -5.49
C PRO A 269 -16.90 3.50 -5.79
N GLU A 270 -17.82 2.81 -5.10
CA GLU A 270 -19.29 2.97 -5.27
C GLU A 270 -19.89 4.20 -4.53
N TYR A 271 -19.05 4.97 -3.83
CA TYR A 271 -19.43 6.21 -3.13
C TYR A 271 -18.73 7.42 -3.74
N PHE A 272 -19.43 8.56 -3.72
CA PHE A 272 -18.79 9.84 -4.01
C PHE A 272 -17.79 10.19 -2.91
N ALA A 273 -16.56 10.53 -3.30
CA ALA A 273 -15.61 11.16 -2.40
C ALA A 273 -16.10 12.58 -2.04
N GLY A 274 -15.82 12.99 -0.81
CA GLY A 274 -16.12 14.34 -0.33
C GLY A 274 -14.91 14.98 0.33
N GLU A 275 -14.98 16.30 0.48
CA GLU A 275 -13.97 17.10 1.18
C GLU A 275 -14.66 18.02 2.19
N ARG A 276 -14.01 18.24 3.33
CA ARG A 276 -14.46 19.19 4.35
C ARG A 276 -13.28 19.99 4.90
N LYS A 277 -13.39 21.32 4.84
CA LYS A 277 -12.48 22.22 5.58
C LYS A 277 -12.94 22.33 7.03
N PHE A 278 -11.99 22.32 7.96
CA PHE A 278 -12.25 22.34 9.40
C PHE A 278 -11.14 23.07 10.16
N PHE A 279 -11.51 23.87 11.16
CA PHE A 279 -10.57 24.47 12.10
C PHE A 279 -10.75 23.81 13.47
N CYS A 280 -9.70 23.18 13.97
CA CYS A 280 -9.62 22.68 15.35
C CYS A 280 -9.21 23.85 16.25
N ASP A 281 -10.04 24.23 17.22
CA ASP A 281 -9.74 25.31 18.17
C ASP A 281 -8.92 24.85 19.38
N GLY A 282 -8.70 23.53 19.51
CA GLY A 282 -8.04 22.89 20.66
C GLY A 282 -9.00 22.41 21.75
N ASN A 283 -10.31 22.60 21.59
CA ASN A 283 -11.36 22.06 22.45
C ASN A 283 -12.08 20.97 21.65
N GLY A 284 -12.02 19.72 22.10
CA GLY A 284 -12.57 18.58 21.34
C GLY A 284 -13.99 18.81 20.84
N GLY A 285 -14.39 18.07 19.81
CA GLY A 285 -15.67 18.32 19.17
C GLY A 285 -16.18 17.14 18.35
N LYS A 286 -17.29 17.37 17.65
CA LYS A 286 -17.94 16.37 16.79
C LYS A 286 -17.88 16.82 15.32
N LEU A 287 -17.46 15.92 14.44
CA LEU A 287 -17.46 16.09 12.99
C LEU A 287 -18.41 15.05 12.35
N SER A 288 -19.49 15.53 11.75
CA SER A 288 -20.43 14.69 11.01
C SER A 288 -20.06 14.56 9.54
N PHE A 289 -20.09 13.35 9.02
CA PHE A 289 -19.84 12.98 7.62
C PHE A 289 -20.98 12.07 7.14
N LYS A 290 -21.75 12.56 6.16
CA LYS A 290 -22.83 11.81 5.52
C LYS A 290 -22.38 11.38 4.13
N LEU A 291 -22.25 10.08 3.95
CA LEU A 291 -21.75 9.49 2.71
C LEU A 291 -22.87 9.44 1.66
N LYS A 292 -22.49 9.58 0.40
CA LYS A 292 -23.42 9.51 -0.74
C LYS A 292 -22.97 8.41 -1.67
N ARG A 293 -23.80 7.38 -1.81
CA ARG A 293 -23.61 6.28 -2.74
C ARG A 293 -24.14 6.68 -4.12
N TRP A 294 -23.40 6.38 -5.19
CA TRP A 294 -23.87 6.62 -6.56
C TRP A 294 -24.45 5.36 -7.21
N ILE A 295 -23.98 4.18 -6.79
CA ILE A 295 -24.53 2.89 -7.23
C ILE A 295 -24.42 1.82 -6.13
N ASP A 296 -25.36 0.90 -6.09
CA ASP A 296 -25.29 -0.30 -5.25
C ASP A 296 -25.52 -1.56 -6.08
N PRO A 297 -24.46 -2.21 -6.61
CA PRO A 297 -24.60 -3.45 -7.35
C PRO A 297 -25.28 -4.56 -6.52
N SER A 298 -25.16 -4.53 -5.20
CA SER A 298 -25.74 -5.56 -4.32
C SER A 298 -27.27 -5.52 -4.29
N LYS A 299 -27.89 -4.35 -4.54
CA LYS A 299 -29.34 -4.22 -4.74
C LYS A 299 -29.83 -4.93 -6.01
N HIS A 300 -28.92 -5.20 -6.94
CA HIS A 300 -29.16 -5.99 -8.15
C HIS A 300 -28.66 -7.43 -8.03
N GLY A 301 -28.28 -7.87 -6.82
CA GLY A 301 -27.75 -9.21 -6.56
C GLY A 301 -26.30 -9.42 -7.01
N TRP A 302 -25.57 -8.36 -7.35
CA TRP A 302 -24.15 -8.40 -7.72
C TRP A 302 -23.29 -8.00 -6.52
N TRP A 303 -22.52 -8.93 -5.98
CA TRP A 303 -21.77 -8.72 -4.74
C TRP A 303 -20.28 -8.61 -5.00
N SER A 304 -19.67 -7.51 -4.54
CA SER A 304 -18.24 -7.26 -4.69
C SER A 304 -17.41 -8.15 -3.77
N GLY A 305 -16.25 -8.58 -4.26
CA GLY A 305 -15.25 -9.23 -3.43
C GLY A 305 -13.87 -9.14 -4.05
N ASP A 306 -12.87 -9.26 -3.19
CA ASP A 306 -11.47 -9.34 -3.51
C ASP A 306 -10.96 -10.65 -2.92
N HIS A 307 -10.60 -11.59 -3.79
CA HIS A 307 -10.19 -12.90 -3.36
C HIS A 307 -8.69 -12.98 -3.01
N HIS A 308 -7.94 -11.87 -3.11
CA HIS A 308 -6.51 -11.86 -2.83
C HIS A 308 -6.10 -10.61 -2.06
N ILE A 309 -6.12 -10.71 -0.73
CA ILE A 309 -5.52 -9.73 0.18
C ILE A 309 -4.66 -10.45 1.21
N HIS A 310 -3.70 -9.77 1.82
CA HIS A 310 -2.78 -10.36 2.79
C HIS A 310 -2.81 -9.64 4.12
N ALA A 311 -2.60 -10.39 5.20
CA ALA A 311 -2.43 -9.82 6.55
C ALA A 311 -0.96 -9.54 6.92
N ALA A 312 0.02 -9.98 6.13
CA ALA A 312 1.44 -9.88 6.47
C ALA A 312 2.33 -9.84 5.23
N GLY A 313 3.57 -9.37 5.38
CA GLY A 313 4.53 -9.26 4.27
C GLY A 313 4.32 -8.04 3.36
N CYS A 314 5.19 -7.85 2.37
CA CYS A 314 5.19 -6.66 1.51
C CYS A 314 5.24 -5.35 2.30
N ALA A 315 4.28 -4.44 2.10
CA ALA A 315 4.15 -3.21 2.89
C ALA A 315 3.65 -3.47 4.32
N HIS A 316 3.00 -4.62 4.57
CA HIS A 316 2.68 -5.03 5.92
C HIS A 316 3.91 -5.45 6.70
N TYR A 317 3.70 -5.45 8.00
CA TYR A 317 4.60 -5.96 9.00
C TYR A 317 5.00 -7.41 8.77
N THR A 318 6.31 -7.66 8.62
CA THR A 318 6.89 -8.99 8.85
C THR A 318 7.17 -9.23 10.34
N LYS A 319 7.36 -8.17 11.15
CA LYS A 319 7.28 -8.12 12.63
C LYS A 319 7.04 -6.66 13.06
N PRO A 320 5.87 -6.24 13.57
CA PRO A 320 5.54 -6.17 15.02
C PRO A 320 4.37 -7.04 15.61
N THR A 321 4.04 -8.26 15.22
CA THR A 321 4.85 -9.47 15.47
C THR A 321 4.42 -10.62 14.56
N LYS A 322 3.73 -10.31 13.45
CA LYS A 322 3.87 -10.89 12.09
C LYS A 322 2.63 -10.63 11.23
N GLY A 323 2.16 -9.39 11.21
CA GLY A 323 1.06 -8.93 10.36
C GLY A 323 0.06 -8.04 11.09
N ILE A 324 -1.03 -7.74 10.40
CA ILE A 324 -2.28 -7.21 10.95
C ILE A 324 -3.24 -8.37 11.25
N HIS A 325 -4.26 -8.13 12.06
CA HIS A 325 -5.25 -9.16 12.42
C HIS A 325 -6.60 -8.93 11.73
N ALA A 326 -7.46 -9.95 11.79
CA ALA A 326 -8.78 -9.94 11.15
C ALA A 326 -9.62 -8.70 11.47
N ALA A 327 -9.60 -8.24 12.72
CA ALA A 327 -10.36 -7.06 13.16
C ALA A 327 -9.87 -5.75 12.52
N ASP A 328 -8.57 -5.67 12.18
CA ASP A 328 -8.00 -4.55 11.46
C ASP A 328 -8.36 -4.64 9.97
N MET A 329 -8.25 -5.84 9.37
CA MET A 329 -8.53 -6.03 7.95
C MET A 329 -10.01 -5.79 7.60
N ILE A 330 -10.95 -6.32 8.39
CA ILE A 330 -12.39 -6.13 8.13
C ILE A 330 -12.79 -4.65 8.17
N ARG A 331 -12.13 -3.84 9.00
CA ARG A 331 -12.35 -2.38 9.03
C ARG A 331 -12.03 -1.74 7.68
N HIS A 332 -10.93 -2.15 7.04
CA HIS A 332 -10.57 -1.67 5.70
C HIS A 332 -11.60 -2.16 4.67
N CYS A 333 -12.04 -3.42 4.73
CA CYS A 333 -13.11 -3.92 3.85
C CYS A 333 -14.41 -3.12 3.98
N ILE A 334 -14.88 -2.86 5.21
CA ILE A 334 -16.11 -2.06 5.45
C ILE A 334 -15.91 -0.62 4.97
N GLY A 335 -14.74 -0.05 5.23
CA GLY A 335 -14.36 1.29 4.80
C GLY A 335 -14.24 1.47 3.29
N GLU A 336 -14.01 0.39 2.54
CA GLU A 336 -13.97 0.37 1.08
C GLU A 336 -15.25 -0.23 0.46
N ASP A 337 -16.28 -0.48 1.26
CA ASP A 337 -17.52 -1.18 0.88
C ASP A 337 -17.31 -2.53 0.15
N LEU A 338 -16.22 -3.21 0.45
CA LEU A 338 -15.86 -4.50 -0.10
C LEU A 338 -16.59 -5.62 0.64
N LYS A 339 -17.57 -6.29 0.00
CA LYS A 339 -18.44 -7.25 0.69
C LYS A 339 -17.73 -8.55 1.07
N ILE A 340 -16.77 -9.01 0.25
CA ILE A 340 -15.93 -10.18 0.54
C ILE A 340 -14.45 -9.80 0.48
N GLY A 341 -13.69 -10.10 1.53
CA GLY A 341 -12.23 -10.11 1.52
C GLY A 341 -11.69 -11.50 1.83
N ALA A 342 -10.92 -12.10 0.93
CA ALA A 342 -10.23 -13.35 1.20
C ALA A 342 -8.77 -13.08 1.59
N ASN A 343 -8.50 -13.18 2.88
CA ASN A 343 -7.19 -12.95 3.47
C ASN A 343 -6.30 -14.18 3.30
N LEU A 344 -5.48 -14.17 2.26
CA LEU A 344 -4.66 -15.30 1.87
C LEU A 344 -3.40 -15.37 2.73
N THR A 345 -3.28 -16.47 3.47
CA THR A 345 -2.04 -16.83 4.14
C THR A 345 -1.02 -17.29 3.11
N TRP A 346 0.22 -16.84 3.23
CA TRP A 346 1.23 -17.03 2.20
C TRP A 346 2.63 -17.11 2.80
N GLY A 347 3.65 -17.34 1.97
CA GLY A 347 4.99 -17.75 2.41
C GLY A 347 5.62 -16.85 3.48
N PRO A 348 5.60 -15.52 3.35
CA PRO A 348 5.95 -14.59 4.42
C PRO A 348 5.03 -14.77 5.63
N CYS A 349 5.64 -15.07 6.78
CA CYS A 349 4.92 -15.28 8.03
C CYS A 349 3.90 -16.43 8.03
N PHE A 350 3.89 -17.32 7.02
CA PHE A 350 2.99 -18.49 6.94
C PHE A 350 2.85 -19.23 8.28
N ASP A 351 3.98 -19.58 8.90
CA ASP A 351 3.99 -20.37 10.12
C ASP A 351 3.34 -19.67 11.32
N TYR A 352 3.25 -18.35 11.30
CA TYR A 352 2.46 -17.59 12.26
C TYR A 352 1.01 -17.46 11.79
N GLN A 353 0.78 -17.03 10.55
CA GLN A 353 -0.56 -16.69 10.04
C GLN A 353 -1.49 -17.90 9.88
N LYS A 354 -0.96 -19.11 9.65
CA LYS A 354 -1.76 -20.34 9.49
C LYS A 354 -2.70 -20.61 10.67
N GLN A 355 -2.43 -20.09 11.87
CA GLN A 355 -3.32 -20.26 13.03
C GLN A 355 -4.69 -19.59 12.86
N PHE A 356 -4.82 -18.63 11.94
CA PHE A 356 -6.07 -17.90 11.71
C PHE A 356 -7.01 -18.60 10.71
N PHE A 357 -6.52 -19.60 9.98
CA PHE A 357 -7.35 -20.39 9.08
C PHE A 357 -8.28 -21.33 9.84
N THR A 358 -9.56 -21.30 9.48
CA THR A 358 -10.58 -22.17 10.08
C THR A 358 -11.38 -22.96 9.04
N GLY A 359 -11.17 -22.73 7.75
CA GLY A 359 -12.00 -23.26 6.67
C GLY A 359 -13.44 -22.72 6.67
N LYS A 360 -13.68 -21.59 7.36
CA LYS A 360 -14.96 -20.88 7.48
C LYS A 360 -14.71 -19.37 7.52
N ASP A 361 -15.76 -18.60 7.35
CA ASP A 361 -15.74 -17.14 7.53
C ASP A 361 -15.23 -16.79 8.94
N ASP A 362 -14.38 -15.78 9.04
CA ASP A 362 -13.81 -15.34 10.31
C ASP A 362 -14.91 -14.71 11.20
N LYS A 363 -14.76 -14.86 12.52
CA LYS A 363 -15.69 -14.34 13.53
C LYS A 363 -15.88 -12.82 13.50
N VAL A 364 -14.96 -12.07 12.88
CA VAL A 364 -15.10 -10.61 12.72
C VAL A 364 -16.09 -10.23 11.62
N SER A 365 -16.47 -11.20 10.76
CA SER A 365 -17.44 -10.99 9.70
C SER A 365 -18.78 -10.54 10.26
N LYS A 366 -19.37 -9.52 9.63
CA LYS A 366 -20.70 -8.99 9.96
C LYS A 366 -21.41 -8.72 8.66
N TYR A 367 -22.52 -9.43 8.42
CA TYR A 367 -23.29 -9.28 7.19
C TYR A 367 -23.59 -7.80 6.90
N PRO A 368 -23.37 -7.31 5.67
CA PRO A 368 -22.96 -8.07 4.48
C PRO A 368 -21.43 -8.17 4.23
N TYR A 369 -20.59 -7.86 5.20
CA TYR A 369 -19.12 -7.88 5.09
C TYR A 369 -18.54 -9.17 5.65
N LEU A 370 -17.96 -9.99 4.78
CA LEU A 370 -17.37 -11.29 5.13
C LEU A 370 -15.86 -11.24 4.91
N LEU A 371 -15.11 -11.71 5.91
CA LEU A 371 -13.68 -11.94 5.82
C LEU A 371 -13.42 -13.43 6.00
N ARG A 372 -12.57 -14.02 5.18
CA ARG A 372 -12.18 -15.43 5.31
C ARG A 372 -10.69 -15.60 5.08
N TYR A 373 -10.07 -16.52 5.80
CA TYR A 373 -8.68 -16.91 5.55
C TYR A 373 -8.61 -18.10 4.60
N ASP A 374 -7.76 -17.99 3.59
CA ASP A 374 -7.44 -19.04 2.60
C ASP A 374 -5.93 -18.98 2.27
N ILE A 375 -5.46 -19.48 1.12
CA ILE A 375 -4.02 -19.55 0.81
C ILE A 375 -3.68 -18.92 -0.53
N GLU A 376 -2.59 -18.16 -0.55
CA GLU A 376 -1.81 -17.89 -1.77
C GLU A 376 -0.55 -18.76 -1.70
N VAL A 377 -0.33 -19.56 -2.73
CA VAL A 377 0.84 -20.42 -2.84
C VAL A 377 2.01 -19.63 -3.42
N SER A 378 2.60 -18.80 -2.57
CA SER A 378 3.76 -17.95 -2.85
C SER A 378 4.85 -18.14 -1.80
N GLY A 379 6.09 -18.38 -2.23
CA GLY A 379 7.20 -18.72 -1.32
C GLY A 379 7.08 -20.10 -0.66
N PHE A 380 6.30 -21.00 -1.26
CA PHE A 380 6.22 -22.45 -1.03
C PHE A 380 7.02 -23.18 -2.11
N GLY A 381 7.12 -24.51 -2.06
CA GLY A 381 7.78 -25.29 -3.11
C GLY A 381 7.28 -24.98 -4.53
N SER A 382 5.96 -24.84 -4.72
CA SER A 382 5.37 -24.71 -6.07
C SER A 382 5.41 -23.31 -6.65
N HIS A 383 5.93 -22.31 -5.91
CA HIS A 383 6.01 -20.94 -6.41
C HIS A 383 6.86 -20.77 -7.69
N GLN A 384 7.72 -21.75 -8.00
CA GLN A 384 8.57 -21.72 -9.18
C GLN A 384 7.76 -21.84 -10.48
N SER A 385 6.55 -22.38 -10.41
CA SER A 385 5.66 -22.54 -11.56
C SER A 385 4.57 -21.47 -11.64
N GLY A 386 4.69 -20.42 -10.82
CA GLY A 386 3.70 -19.37 -10.64
C GLY A 386 3.05 -19.43 -9.27
N HIS A 387 2.37 -18.36 -8.89
CA HIS A 387 1.61 -18.28 -7.65
C HIS A 387 0.15 -18.66 -7.89
N LEU A 388 -0.47 -19.27 -6.89
CA LEU A 388 -1.84 -19.80 -6.98
C LEU A 388 -2.70 -19.26 -5.83
N CYS A 389 -3.89 -18.78 -6.15
CA CYS A 389 -4.96 -18.54 -5.18
C CYS A 389 -5.74 -19.85 -4.96
N LEU A 390 -5.80 -20.31 -3.70
CA LEU A 390 -6.56 -21.49 -3.29
C LEU A 390 -7.65 -21.06 -2.30
N LEU A 391 -8.87 -20.96 -2.81
CA LEU A 391 -10.02 -20.43 -2.08
C LEU A 391 -10.92 -21.56 -1.62
N ARG A 392 -11.64 -21.34 -0.52
CA ARG A 392 -12.62 -22.30 0.01
C ARG A 392 -11.98 -23.65 0.41
N LEU A 393 -10.75 -23.61 0.90
CA LEU A 393 -10.10 -24.80 1.44
C LEU A 393 -10.82 -25.25 2.71
N LYS A 394 -10.80 -26.56 2.96
CA LYS A 394 -11.26 -27.16 4.23
C LYS A 394 -10.08 -27.42 5.17
N ASN A 395 -8.95 -27.78 4.58
CA ASN A 395 -7.66 -27.93 5.25
C ASN A 395 -6.61 -27.17 4.43
N GLN A 396 -5.89 -26.27 5.11
CA GLN A 396 -4.84 -25.47 4.50
C GLN A 396 -3.48 -26.19 4.38
N MET A 397 -3.27 -27.28 5.12
CA MET A 397 -1.97 -27.94 5.17
C MET A 397 -1.87 -29.04 4.12
N PHE A 398 -0.99 -28.85 3.14
CA PHE A 398 -0.59 -29.91 2.24
C PHE A 398 0.00 -31.11 3.04
N PRO A 399 -0.16 -32.37 2.62
CA PRO A 399 0.43 -33.50 3.33
C PRO A 399 1.98 -33.45 3.39
N GLY A 400 2.57 -33.99 4.46
CA GLY A 400 4.03 -34.16 4.56
C GLY A 400 4.74 -33.29 5.61
N GLY A 401 4.03 -32.37 6.27
CA GLY A 401 4.61 -31.62 7.38
C GLY A 401 3.70 -30.56 7.97
N LYS A 402 4.30 -29.59 8.67
CA LYS A 402 3.58 -28.54 9.40
C LYS A 402 3.95 -27.11 8.97
N SER A 403 4.73 -26.94 7.90
CA SER A 403 5.23 -25.63 7.43
C SER A 403 5.25 -25.60 5.90
N LYS A 404 5.55 -24.47 5.27
CA LYS A 404 5.56 -24.31 3.81
C LYS A 404 6.63 -25.15 3.08
N HIS A 405 7.62 -25.68 3.81
CA HIS A 405 8.81 -26.31 3.23
C HIS A 405 8.60 -27.71 2.62
N HIS A 406 7.47 -28.38 2.87
CA HIS A 406 7.18 -29.72 2.32
C HIS A 406 6.19 -29.70 1.15
N TRP A 407 5.83 -28.52 0.66
CA TRP A 407 4.91 -28.37 -0.47
C TRP A 407 5.58 -28.83 -1.78
N PRO A 408 4.81 -29.37 -2.74
CA PRO A 408 5.37 -29.88 -3.99
C PRO A 408 5.93 -28.74 -4.84
N THR A 409 6.80 -29.05 -5.81
CA THR A 409 7.41 -28.05 -6.71
C THR A 409 6.54 -27.69 -7.91
N LEU A 410 5.66 -28.59 -8.36
CA LEU A 410 4.78 -28.34 -9.51
C LEU A 410 3.40 -27.89 -9.03
N GLY A 411 2.85 -26.86 -9.68
CA GLY A 411 1.56 -26.25 -9.38
C GLY A 411 0.41 -27.23 -9.54
N LEU A 412 0.43 -28.09 -10.58
CA LEU A 412 -0.59 -29.10 -10.82
C LEU A 412 -0.82 -30.04 -9.62
N ASN A 413 0.24 -30.38 -8.87
CA ASN A 413 0.11 -31.23 -7.67
C ASN A 413 -0.64 -30.51 -6.54
N THR A 414 -0.37 -29.22 -6.39
CA THR A 414 -1.07 -28.35 -5.43
C THR A 414 -2.53 -28.16 -5.83
N LEU A 415 -2.80 -27.88 -7.11
CA LEU A 415 -4.14 -27.77 -7.66
C LEU A 415 -4.92 -29.08 -7.44
N ARG A 416 -4.36 -30.24 -7.79
CA ARG A 416 -4.98 -31.55 -7.54
C ARG A 416 -5.39 -31.73 -6.08
N TRP A 417 -4.52 -31.39 -5.14
CA TRP A 417 -4.81 -31.50 -3.72
C TRP A 417 -5.94 -30.54 -3.28
N ALA A 418 -5.93 -29.31 -3.75
CA ALA A 418 -6.96 -28.32 -3.43
C ALA A 418 -8.32 -28.70 -4.04
N LYS A 419 -8.34 -29.11 -5.32
CA LYS A 419 -9.56 -29.55 -6.03
C LYS A 419 -10.22 -30.74 -5.35
N ALA A 420 -9.46 -31.70 -4.80
CA ALA A 420 -10.01 -32.83 -4.06
C ALA A 420 -10.87 -32.40 -2.84
N GLN A 421 -10.61 -31.22 -2.27
CA GLN A 421 -11.40 -30.64 -1.17
C GLN A 421 -12.65 -29.88 -1.63
N GLY A 422 -12.73 -29.57 -2.93
CA GLY A 422 -13.75 -28.71 -3.53
C GLY A 422 -13.35 -27.24 -3.66
N ALA A 423 -12.06 -26.92 -3.49
CA ALA A 423 -11.55 -25.55 -3.57
C ALA A 423 -11.83 -24.90 -4.94
N LEU A 424 -11.96 -23.58 -4.94
CA LEU A 424 -11.91 -22.74 -6.13
C LEU A 424 -10.46 -22.27 -6.31
N VAL A 425 -9.85 -22.54 -7.47
CA VAL A 425 -8.40 -22.35 -7.65
C VAL A 425 -8.05 -21.67 -8.97
N GLY A 426 -6.98 -20.87 -8.95
CA GLY A 426 -6.49 -20.15 -10.12
C GLY A 426 -5.11 -19.53 -9.90
N PRO A 427 -4.38 -19.18 -10.97
CA PRO A 427 -3.17 -18.36 -10.86
C PRO A 427 -3.48 -16.97 -10.28
N ALA A 428 -2.58 -16.46 -9.44
CA ALA A 428 -2.57 -15.09 -8.92
C ALA A 428 -1.81 -14.14 -9.87
N HIS A 429 -2.10 -12.82 -9.79
CA HIS A 429 -1.42 -11.71 -10.51
C HIS A 429 -0.95 -12.12 -11.90
N SER A 430 -1.88 -12.65 -12.69
CA SER A 430 -1.61 -13.58 -13.80
C SER A 430 -0.63 -13.01 -14.83
N GLY A 431 -0.63 -11.70 -15.04
CA GLY A 431 0.20 -11.03 -16.04
C GLY A 431 1.70 -11.01 -15.71
N TRP A 432 2.13 -11.30 -14.48
CA TRP A 432 3.57 -11.33 -14.18
C TRP A 432 4.29 -12.49 -14.85
N GLY A 433 5.24 -12.16 -15.73
CA GLY A 433 5.94 -13.13 -16.57
C GLY A 433 5.28 -13.30 -17.95
N LEU A 434 4.15 -12.62 -18.18
CA LEU A 434 3.41 -12.65 -19.44
C LEU A 434 3.55 -11.38 -20.28
N ARG A 435 4.70 -10.71 -20.20
CA ARG A 435 4.93 -9.45 -20.91
C ARG A 435 4.86 -9.64 -22.42
N CYS A 436 4.02 -8.83 -23.06
CA CYS A 436 3.97 -8.57 -24.49
C CYS A 436 4.26 -7.08 -24.75
N GLU A 437 4.79 -6.75 -25.92
CA GLU A 437 4.96 -5.36 -26.40
C GLU A 437 3.70 -4.85 -27.11
N SER A 438 3.00 -5.73 -27.85
CA SER A 438 1.72 -5.41 -28.48
C SER A 438 0.68 -4.91 -27.47
N LYS A 439 -0.23 -4.06 -27.98
CA LYS A 439 -1.40 -3.55 -27.26
C LYS A 439 -2.69 -4.27 -27.66
N ASP A 440 -2.61 -5.15 -28.66
CA ASP A 440 -3.76 -5.84 -29.22
C ASP A 440 -4.16 -7.04 -28.35
N LEU A 441 -5.44 -7.36 -28.37
CA LEU A 441 -6.02 -8.53 -27.72
C LEU A 441 -6.96 -9.27 -28.68
N PRO A 442 -6.77 -10.59 -28.91
CA PRO A 442 -5.54 -11.32 -28.62
C PRO A 442 -4.38 -10.88 -29.54
N ASN A 443 -3.14 -11.14 -29.14
CA ASN A 443 -1.95 -11.02 -29.97
C ASN A 443 -1.13 -12.33 -29.93
N TYR A 444 -0.30 -12.57 -30.95
CA TYR A 444 0.44 -13.84 -31.10
C TYR A 444 1.87 -13.79 -30.56
N GLU A 445 2.23 -12.76 -29.78
CA GLU A 445 3.52 -12.75 -29.10
C GLU A 445 3.54 -13.85 -28.05
N ILE A 446 4.56 -14.70 -28.09
CA ILE A 446 4.77 -15.73 -27.07
C ILE A 446 5.48 -15.05 -25.89
N PRO A 447 4.82 -14.92 -24.72
CA PRO A 447 5.47 -14.33 -23.56
C PRO A 447 6.58 -15.25 -23.01
N PRO A 448 7.46 -14.74 -22.14
CA PRO A 448 8.58 -15.51 -21.62
C PRO A 448 8.22 -16.53 -20.54
N PHE A 449 7.09 -16.38 -19.82
CA PHE A 449 6.69 -17.23 -18.69
C PHE A 449 7.77 -17.29 -17.58
N ASP A 450 8.35 -16.15 -17.22
CA ASP A 450 9.61 -16.04 -16.47
C ASP A 450 9.49 -15.34 -15.10
N SER A 451 8.29 -15.23 -14.54
CA SER A 451 8.06 -14.54 -13.27
C SER A 451 7.11 -15.31 -12.33
N ILE A 452 6.23 -14.63 -11.61
CA ILE A 452 5.43 -15.22 -10.53
C ILE A 452 3.94 -15.43 -10.87
N GLY A 453 3.48 -14.97 -12.03
CA GLY A 453 2.07 -15.02 -12.43
C GLY A 453 1.65 -16.39 -13.00
N ALA A 454 0.88 -16.38 -14.08
CA ALA A 454 0.26 -17.58 -14.66
C ALA A 454 1.19 -18.44 -15.53
N ASN A 455 2.39 -18.76 -15.04
CA ASN A 455 3.42 -19.45 -15.85
C ASN A 455 3.01 -20.87 -16.27
N GLU A 456 2.52 -21.70 -15.34
CA GLU A 456 2.12 -23.09 -15.62
C GLU A 456 0.68 -23.22 -16.16
N TYR A 457 -0.07 -22.11 -16.26
CA TYR A 457 -1.49 -22.12 -16.62
C TYR A 457 -1.79 -22.84 -17.94
N ILE A 458 -0.98 -22.60 -18.99
CA ILE A 458 -1.18 -23.25 -20.30
C ILE A 458 -1.05 -24.77 -20.24
N VAL A 459 -0.35 -25.31 -19.25
CA VAL A 459 -0.25 -26.76 -19.00
C VAL A 459 -1.42 -27.21 -18.13
N ASP A 460 -1.67 -26.50 -17.03
CA ASP A 460 -2.68 -26.87 -16.04
C ASP A 460 -4.11 -26.87 -16.60
N VAL A 461 -4.44 -25.91 -17.48
CA VAL A 461 -5.78 -25.78 -18.08
C VAL A 461 -6.18 -27.02 -18.90
N THR A 462 -5.19 -27.77 -19.40
CA THR A 462 -5.41 -28.99 -20.20
C THR A 462 -5.78 -30.21 -19.35
N HIS A 463 -5.65 -30.12 -18.03
CA HIS A 463 -5.81 -31.26 -17.12
C HIS A 463 -7.17 -31.28 -16.42
N LYS A 464 -7.66 -32.50 -16.21
CA LYS A 464 -8.68 -32.79 -15.20
C LYS A 464 -8.05 -33.56 -14.05
N VAL A 465 -8.42 -33.20 -12.83
CA VAL A 465 -7.90 -33.79 -11.60
C VAL A 465 -9.05 -34.29 -10.71
N PRO A 466 -8.81 -35.25 -9.80
CA PRO A 466 -9.82 -35.70 -8.85
C PRO A 466 -10.34 -34.55 -7.97
N GLY A 467 -11.64 -34.27 -8.07
CA GLY A 467 -12.39 -33.39 -7.19
C GLY A 467 -13.05 -34.14 -6.03
N PRO A 468 -14.05 -33.53 -5.35
CA PRO A 468 -14.80 -34.19 -4.28
C PRO A 468 -15.42 -35.51 -4.75
N GLY A 469 -15.27 -36.57 -3.95
CA GLY A 469 -15.76 -37.91 -4.29
C GLY A 469 -15.02 -38.57 -5.47
N GLY A 470 -13.85 -38.06 -5.87
CA GLY A 470 -13.04 -38.61 -6.95
C GLY A 470 -13.51 -38.22 -8.37
N LYS A 471 -14.57 -37.43 -8.50
CA LYS A 471 -15.05 -36.95 -9.81
C LYS A 471 -14.01 -36.06 -10.47
N LEU A 472 -13.64 -36.36 -11.70
CA LEU A 472 -12.72 -35.51 -12.46
C LEU A 472 -13.33 -34.14 -12.74
N VAL A 473 -12.58 -33.09 -12.39
CA VAL A 473 -12.93 -31.67 -12.58
C VAL A 473 -11.75 -30.94 -13.22
N PRO A 474 -11.96 -29.78 -13.89
CA PRO A 474 -10.84 -28.96 -14.37
C PRO A 474 -9.84 -28.64 -13.25
N ALA A 475 -8.54 -28.67 -13.57
CA ALA A 475 -7.49 -28.34 -12.60
C ALA A 475 -7.48 -26.85 -12.22
N VAL A 476 -7.89 -25.98 -13.15
CA VAL A 476 -7.97 -24.52 -12.98
C VAL A 476 -9.42 -24.07 -13.15
N ASP A 477 -9.91 -23.22 -12.26
CA ASP A 477 -11.25 -22.63 -12.34
C ASP A 477 -11.23 -21.21 -12.93
N PHE A 478 -10.24 -20.40 -12.56
CA PHE A 478 -10.14 -19.00 -12.98
C PHE A 478 -8.69 -18.55 -13.21
N LEU A 479 -8.50 -17.42 -13.90
CA LEU A 479 -7.31 -16.57 -13.82
C LEU A 479 -7.62 -15.31 -13.01
N SER A 480 -6.71 -14.93 -12.12
CA SER A 480 -6.77 -13.62 -11.47
C SER A 480 -6.46 -12.50 -12.46
N THR A 481 -7.21 -11.41 -12.39
CA THR A 481 -7.04 -10.22 -13.23
C THR A 481 -7.18 -8.94 -12.40
N VAL A 482 -7.04 -7.79 -13.06
CA VAL A 482 -7.24 -6.42 -12.52
C VAL A 482 -6.02 -5.84 -11.81
N ASP A 483 -5.15 -6.67 -11.25
CA ASP A 483 -3.98 -6.22 -10.50
C ASP A 483 -2.69 -6.09 -11.33
N THR A 484 -2.65 -6.60 -12.57
CA THR A 484 -1.50 -6.47 -13.49
C THR A 484 -1.93 -5.92 -14.86
N PRO A 485 -1.01 -5.62 -15.81
CA PRO A 485 -1.36 -5.00 -17.09
C PRO A 485 -2.38 -5.82 -17.90
N ILE A 486 -3.46 -5.18 -18.36
CA ILE A 486 -4.62 -5.79 -19.04
C ILE A 486 -4.20 -6.78 -20.15
N VAL A 487 -3.28 -6.37 -21.02
CA VAL A 487 -2.87 -7.21 -22.17
C VAL A 487 -2.15 -8.48 -21.72
N TRP A 488 -1.32 -8.39 -20.69
CA TRP A 488 -0.53 -9.52 -20.19
C TRP A 488 -1.43 -10.57 -19.53
N GLU A 489 -2.50 -10.14 -18.86
CA GLU A 489 -3.50 -11.03 -18.25
C GLU A 489 -4.44 -11.67 -19.26
N LEU A 490 -5.02 -10.86 -20.16
CA LEU A 490 -6.12 -11.30 -21.01
C LEU A 490 -5.66 -12.04 -22.27
N ASN A 491 -4.43 -11.84 -22.74
CA ASN A 491 -3.96 -12.46 -23.99
C ASN A 491 -4.01 -13.99 -23.91
N ILE A 492 -3.43 -14.56 -22.86
CA ILE A 492 -3.43 -16.00 -22.61
C ILE A 492 -4.85 -16.54 -22.40
N TRP A 493 -5.72 -15.77 -21.75
CA TRP A 493 -7.11 -16.15 -21.53
C TRP A 493 -7.86 -16.28 -22.86
N TYR A 494 -7.80 -15.26 -23.72
CA TYR A 494 -8.43 -15.30 -25.05
C TYR A 494 -7.90 -16.46 -25.92
N HIS A 495 -6.59 -16.72 -25.90
CA HIS A 495 -6.04 -17.89 -26.62
C HIS A 495 -6.59 -19.20 -26.09
N THR A 496 -6.69 -19.37 -24.77
CA THR A 496 -7.28 -20.59 -24.19
C THR A 496 -8.77 -20.75 -24.51
N LEU A 497 -9.53 -19.65 -24.58
CA LEU A 497 -10.92 -19.67 -25.03
C LEU A 497 -11.04 -20.10 -26.50
N ASN A 498 -10.18 -19.55 -27.37
CA ASN A 498 -10.15 -19.85 -28.80
C ASN A 498 -9.88 -21.33 -29.10
N VAL A 499 -9.10 -22.01 -28.25
CA VAL A 499 -8.81 -23.45 -28.40
C VAL A 499 -9.76 -24.35 -27.60
N GLY A 500 -10.87 -23.81 -27.08
CA GLY A 500 -11.96 -24.60 -26.50
C GLY A 500 -11.98 -24.73 -24.98
N TYR A 501 -11.01 -24.15 -24.26
CA TYR A 501 -11.08 -24.07 -22.80
C TYR A 501 -12.10 -23.01 -22.36
N ARG A 502 -12.56 -23.11 -21.11
CA ARG A 502 -13.65 -22.28 -20.56
C ARG A 502 -13.31 -21.72 -19.17
N THR A 503 -12.02 -21.55 -18.88
CA THR A 503 -11.53 -20.93 -17.64
C THR A 503 -12.18 -19.56 -17.44
N ARG A 504 -12.53 -19.24 -16.20
CA ARG A 504 -13.14 -17.95 -15.85
C ARG A 504 -12.07 -16.91 -15.54
N ILE A 505 -12.48 -15.67 -15.35
CA ILE A 505 -11.63 -14.63 -14.75
C ILE A 505 -12.23 -14.21 -13.40
N SER A 506 -11.38 -13.69 -12.53
CA SER A 506 -11.76 -13.15 -11.22
C SER A 506 -10.82 -11.99 -10.89
N GLY A 507 -11.35 -10.84 -10.49
CA GLY A 507 -10.59 -9.65 -10.15
C GLY A 507 -10.01 -9.73 -8.74
N GLU A 508 -8.78 -9.26 -8.59
CA GLU A 508 -8.05 -9.24 -7.31
C GLU A 508 -7.22 -7.96 -7.16
N THR A 509 -6.80 -7.65 -5.94
CA THR A 509 -5.90 -6.52 -5.67
C THR A 509 -4.47 -6.94 -5.36
N ASP A 510 -4.31 -8.15 -4.81
CA ASP A 510 -3.12 -8.59 -4.09
C ASP A 510 -2.64 -7.50 -3.12
N PHE A 511 -3.56 -7.07 -2.24
CA PHE A 511 -3.27 -6.03 -1.27
C PHE A 511 -2.38 -6.57 -0.14
N PRO A 512 -1.27 -5.91 0.25
CA PRO A 512 -0.71 -4.67 -0.26
C PRO A 512 0.55 -4.91 -1.12
N CYS A 513 0.67 -6.08 -1.74
CA CYS A 513 1.87 -6.51 -2.47
C CYS A 513 1.93 -5.92 -3.87
N ILE A 514 0.84 -6.00 -4.63
CA ILE A 514 0.74 -5.34 -5.92
C ILE A 514 0.17 -3.95 -5.72
N TYR A 515 -1.04 -3.81 -5.20
CA TYR A 515 -1.61 -2.49 -4.87
C TYR A 515 -1.62 -2.26 -3.37
N GLY A 516 -0.90 -1.23 -2.92
CA GLY A 516 -0.75 -0.89 -1.51
C GLY A 516 -1.77 0.14 -1.03
N GLU A 517 -2.53 0.76 -1.92
CA GLU A 517 -3.33 1.94 -1.66
C GLU A 517 -4.57 1.61 -0.83
N ARG A 518 -5.35 0.59 -1.24
CA ARG A 518 -6.63 0.19 -0.65
C ARG A 518 -6.93 -1.28 -0.95
N VAL A 519 -7.67 -1.95 -0.07
CA VAL A 519 -8.26 -3.27 -0.38
C VAL A 519 -9.36 -3.15 -1.42
N GLY A 520 -9.56 -4.19 -2.24
CA GLY A 520 -10.60 -4.18 -3.27
C GLY A 520 -10.42 -3.05 -4.28
N LEU A 521 -9.18 -2.75 -4.68
CA LEU A 521 -8.96 -1.97 -5.89
C LEU A 521 -9.34 -2.80 -7.10
N GLY A 522 -8.89 -4.06 -7.17
CA GLY A 522 -9.45 -5.03 -8.09
C GLY A 522 -10.56 -5.82 -7.42
N ARG A 523 -11.69 -5.96 -8.13
CA ARG A 523 -12.90 -6.59 -7.60
C ARG A 523 -13.48 -7.57 -8.59
N SER A 524 -14.05 -8.64 -8.05
CA SER A 524 -15.04 -9.47 -8.70
C SER A 524 -16.43 -9.11 -8.20
N TYR A 525 -17.37 -8.93 -9.12
CA TYR A 525 -18.79 -8.79 -8.82
C TYR A 525 -19.50 -10.07 -9.24
N VAL A 526 -20.02 -10.80 -8.27
CA VAL A 526 -20.63 -12.12 -8.50
C VAL A 526 -22.15 -12.03 -8.33
N LYS A 527 -22.89 -12.55 -9.31
CA LYS A 527 -24.35 -12.64 -9.25
C LYS A 527 -24.78 -13.74 -8.29
N MET A 528 -25.71 -13.40 -7.40
CA MET A 528 -26.23 -14.29 -6.36
C MET A 528 -27.76 -14.24 -6.36
N ASP A 529 -28.42 -15.41 -6.34
CA ASP A 529 -29.89 -15.52 -6.25
C ASP A 529 -30.42 -15.48 -4.80
N GLY A 530 -29.54 -15.31 -3.82
CA GLY A 530 -29.90 -15.35 -2.39
C GLY A 530 -28.96 -14.53 -1.51
N LYS A 531 -29.06 -14.75 -0.20
CA LYS A 531 -28.22 -14.06 0.79
C LYS A 531 -26.74 -14.33 0.52
N LEU A 532 -25.95 -13.26 0.53
CA LEU A 532 -24.49 -13.35 0.40
C LEU A 532 -23.93 -14.33 1.44
N ASN A 533 -23.11 -15.25 0.94
CA ASN A 533 -22.23 -16.10 1.71
C ASN A 533 -20.99 -16.41 0.87
N TYR A 534 -19.86 -16.65 1.53
CA TYR A 534 -18.57 -16.85 0.85
C TYR A 534 -18.58 -18.06 -0.09
N GLU A 535 -19.17 -19.18 0.35
CA GLU A 535 -19.17 -20.43 -0.40
C GLU A 535 -19.84 -20.27 -1.77
N ASN A 536 -21.05 -19.71 -1.80
CA ASN A 536 -21.77 -19.53 -3.05
C ASN A 536 -21.18 -18.40 -3.91
N TRP A 537 -20.55 -17.40 -3.29
CA TRP A 537 -19.81 -16.39 -4.04
C TRP A 537 -18.64 -17.02 -4.83
N CYS A 538 -17.89 -17.93 -4.21
CA CYS A 538 -16.88 -18.73 -4.93
C CYS A 538 -17.48 -19.64 -6.02
N GLU A 539 -18.64 -20.26 -5.77
CA GLU A 539 -19.34 -21.04 -6.80
C GLU A 539 -19.79 -20.17 -7.99
N GLY A 540 -20.22 -18.94 -7.74
CA GLY A 540 -20.56 -18.00 -8.80
C GLY A 540 -19.36 -17.65 -9.68
N ILE A 541 -18.16 -17.50 -9.10
CA ILE A 541 -16.91 -17.37 -9.88
C ILE A 541 -16.69 -18.63 -10.72
N ARG A 542 -16.78 -19.82 -10.13
CA ARG A 542 -16.61 -21.10 -10.85
C ARG A 542 -17.56 -21.24 -12.03
N ALA A 543 -18.82 -20.85 -11.85
CA ALA A 543 -19.83 -20.87 -12.89
C ALA A 543 -19.54 -19.86 -14.02
N GLY A 544 -18.77 -18.80 -13.72
CA GLY A 544 -18.56 -17.66 -14.60
C GLY A 544 -19.64 -16.59 -14.46
N ARG A 545 -20.44 -16.62 -13.38
CA ARG A 545 -21.53 -15.68 -13.08
C ARG A 545 -20.98 -14.38 -12.46
N ASN A 546 -19.91 -13.86 -13.06
CA ASN A 546 -19.12 -12.76 -12.51
C ASN A 546 -18.61 -11.81 -13.60
N TYR A 547 -18.32 -10.56 -13.21
CA TYR A 547 -17.47 -9.65 -13.97
C TYR A 547 -16.45 -8.99 -13.04
N THR A 548 -15.37 -8.46 -13.61
CA THR A 548 -14.24 -7.91 -12.86
C THR A 548 -14.02 -6.43 -13.21
N GLY A 549 -13.44 -5.65 -12.30
CA GLY A 549 -13.10 -4.25 -12.55
C GLY A 549 -12.60 -3.52 -11.32
N ASP A 550 -12.35 -2.21 -11.46
CA ASP A 550 -11.85 -1.35 -10.39
C ASP A 550 -12.96 -0.78 -9.47
N GLY A 551 -14.21 -1.18 -9.75
CA GLY A 551 -15.43 -0.74 -9.07
C GLY A 551 -15.94 0.64 -9.48
N ARG A 552 -15.33 1.31 -10.47
CA ARG A 552 -15.84 2.57 -11.06
C ARG A 552 -16.72 2.34 -12.28
N SER A 553 -16.69 1.14 -12.85
CA SER A 553 -17.61 0.66 -13.88
C SER A 553 -18.27 -0.65 -13.46
N HIS A 554 -19.50 -0.84 -13.92
CA HIS A 554 -20.31 -2.02 -13.66
C HIS A 554 -20.97 -2.52 -14.92
N LEU A 555 -20.85 -3.83 -15.18
CA LEU A 555 -21.43 -4.53 -16.34
C LEU A 555 -22.37 -5.62 -15.83
N MET A 556 -23.56 -5.22 -15.39
CA MET A 556 -24.52 -6.10 -14.74
C MET A 556 -25.50 -6.75 -15.72
N ASP A 557 -26.00 -7.92 -15.33
CA ASP A 557 -27.06 -8.66 -16.04
C ASP A 557 -26.76 -8.83 -17.55
N PHE A 558 -25.50 -9.16 -17.88
CA PHE A 558 -25.08 -9.45 -19.26
C PHE A 558 -25.78 -10.71 -19.78
N THR A 559 -26.36 -10.61 -20.97
CA THR A 559 -27.00 -11.74 -21.66
C THR A 559 -26.63 -11.77 -23.13
N VAL A 560 -26.48 -12.97 -23.70
CA VAL A 560 -26.38 -13.19 -25.16
C VAL A 560 -27.49 -14.13 -25.60
N SER A 561 -28.32 -13.69 -26.53
CA SER A 561 -29.49 -14.43 -27.03
C SER A 561 -30.42 -14.90 -25.91
N GLY A 562 -30.56 -14.10 -24.84
CA GLY A 562 -31.38 -14.41 -23.67
C GLY A 562 -30.70 -15.29 -22.60
N ILE A 563 -29.52 -15.84 -22.88
CA ILE A 563 -28.74 -16.63 -21.91
C ILE A 563 -27.91 -15.67 -21.04
N GLU A 564 -28.11 -15.75 -19.73
CA GLU A 564 -27.40 -14.94 -18.75
C GLU A 564 -25.96 -15.45 -18.56
N VAL A 565 -25.02 -14.51 -18.36
CA VAL A 565 -23.63 -14.83 -18.00
C VAL A 565 -23.56 -15.82 -16.85
N GLY A 566 -22.69 -16.83 -16.93
CA GLY A 566 -22.55 -17.87 -15.91
C GLY A 566 -23.67 -18.92 -15.86
N THR A 567 -24.70 -18.82 -16.71
CA THR A 567 -25.72 -19.86 -16.90
C THR A 567 -25.40 -20.71 -18.13
N GLU A 568 -25.91 -21.95 -18.18
CA GLU A 568 -25.70 -22.88 -19.31
C GLU A 568 -24.22 -23.03 -19.75
N GLY A 569 -23.29 -23.01 -18.79
CA GLY A 569 -21.86 -23.10 -19.08
C GLY A 569 -21.24 -21.82 -19.68
N SER A 570 -22.00 -20.72 -19.76
CA SER A 570 -21.66 -19.50 -20.49
C SER A 570 -21.38 -19.74 -21.97
N GLU A 571 -22.16 -20.63 -22.59
CA GLU A 571 -22.01 -20.98 -24.00
C GLU A 571 -23.37 -20.85 -24.70
N ILE A 572 -23.32 -20.39 -25.95
CA ILE A 572 -24.47 -20.42 -26.86
C ILE A 572 -24.09 -21.24 -28.09
N SER A 573 -24.94 -22.21 -28.43
CA SER A 573 -24.80 -22.96 -29.69
C SER A 573 -25.66 -22.30 -30.76
N ILE A 574 -25.04 -21.95 -31.89
CA ILE A 574 -25.72 -21.41 -33.07
C ILE A 574 -25.50 -22.35 -34.26
N GLU A 575 -26.55 -22.62 -35.03
CA GLU A 575 -26.49 -23.59 -36.14
C GLU A 575 -25.56 -23.14 -37.28
N ARG A 576 -25.46 -21.83 -37.50
CA ARG A 576 -24.59 -21.21 -38.50
C ARG A 576 -24.12 -19.85 -38.01
N ALA A 577 -23.00 -19.38 -38.56
CA ALA A 577 -22.52 -18.03 -38.31
C ALA A 577 -23.61 -16.99 -38.62
N GLY A 578 -23.82 -16.07 -37.69
CA GLY A 578 -24.87 -15.06 -37.79
C GLY A 578 -24.83 -14.08 -36.62
N PRO A 579 -25.61 -12.99 -36.69
CA PRO A 579 -25.69 -12.02 -35.62
C PRO A 579 -26.32 -12.63 -34.36
N VAL A 580 -25.80 -12.26 -33.20
CA VAL A 580 -26.36 -12.58 -31.88
C VAL A 580 -26.75 -11.30 -31.16
N LYS A 581 -27.79 -11.35 -30.33
CA LYS A 581 -28.23 -10.18 -29.55
C LYS A 581 -27.54 -10.19 -28.19
N ALA A 582 -26.69 -9.23 -27.92
CA ALA A 582 -26.13 -8.99 -26.59
C ALA A 582 -26.86 -7.84 -25.89
N SER A 583 -27.05 -7.95 -24.58
CA SER A 583 -27.52 -6.84 -23.73
C SER A 583 -26.80 -6.83 -22.39
N VAL A 584 -26.60 -5.62 -21.83
CA VAL A 584 -25.93 -5.39 -20.55
C VAL A 584 -26.54 -4.16 -19.88
N LYS A 585 -26.61 -4.15 -18.55
CA LYS A 585 -26.83 -2.94 -17.76
C LYS A 585 -25.49 -2.36 -17.36
N ALA A 586 -25.09 -1.30 -18.04
CA ALA A 586 -23.84 -0.61 -17.78
C ALA A 586 -24.04 0.62 -16.90
N ALA A 587 -23.12 0.84 -15.96
CA ALA A 587 -23.00 2.09 -15.21
C ALA A 587 -21.52 2.41 -15.02
N ALA A 588 -21.17 3.69 -15.04
CA ALA A 588 -19.80 4.15 -14.89
C ALA A 588 -19.78 5.52 -14.22
N LEU A 589 -18.79 5.73 -13.35
CA LEU A 589 -18.50 7.04 -12.78
C LEU A 589 -17.16 7.55 -13.32
N LEU A 590 -17.24 8.62 -14.10
CA LEU A 590 -16.11 9.34 -14.67
C LEU A 590 -16.25 10.83 -14.35
N PRO A 591 -15.15 11.53 -14.03
CA PRO A 591 -15.17 12.99 -13.99
C PRO A 591 -15.56 13.57 -15.36
N GLU A 592 -16.27 14.71 -15.34
CA GLU A 592 -16.60 15.45 -16.58
C GLU A 592 -15.34 15.89 -17.33
N VAL A 593 -14.33 16.35 -16.57
CA VAL A 593 -13.04 16.74 -17.11
C VAL A 593 -12.08 15.54 -17.05
N PRO A 594 -11.49 15.14 -18.18
CA PRO A 594 -10.53 14.04 -18.25
C PRO A 594 -9.34 14.22 -17.32
N ASP A 595 -8.93 13.14 -16.68
CA ASP A 595 -7.73 13.15 -15.86
C ASP A 595 -6.49 13.06 -16.75
N LYS A 596 -5.85 14.21 -16.95
CA LYS A 596 -4.65 14.36 -17.78
C LYS A 596 -3.48 13.48 -17.33
N SER A 597 -3.49 12.92 -16.12
CA SER A 597 -2.46 11.98 -15.67
C SER A 597 -2.48 10.65 -16.46
N PHE A 598 -3.60 10.33 -17.11
CA PHE A 598 -3.72 9.15 -17.99
C PHE A 598 -3.25 9.43 -19.43
N ASN A 599 -3.02 10.69 -19.80
CA ASN A 599 -2.64 11.05 -21.16
C ASN A 599 -1.25 10.50 -21.50
N GLY A 600 -1.19 9.60 -22.48
CA GLY A 600 0.06 8.93 -22.87
C GLY A 600 0.61 7.97 -21.81
N LEU A 601 -0.13 7.71 -20.73
CA LEU A 601 0.27 6.78 -19.68
C LEU A 601 0.31 5.34 -20.25
N PRO A 602 1.48 4.67 -20.28
CA PRO A 602 1.57 3.30 -20.78
C PRO A 602 0.58 2.38 -20.06
N TYR A 603 0.02 1.40 -20.77
CA TYR A 603 -0.88 0.41 -20.17
C TYR A 603 -0.16 -0.49 -19.14
N THR A 604 1.18 -0.53 -19.21
CA THR A 604 2.09 -1.20 -18.27
C THR A 604 2.38 -0.36 -17.02
N ALA A 605 1.81 0.84 -16.90
CA ALA A 605 1.87 1.67 -15.71
C ALA A 605 0.55 1.59 -14.92
N LYS A 606 0.63 1.68 -13.58
CA LYS A 606 -0.56 1.73 -12.74
C LYS A 606 -1.29 3.07 -12.88
N PRO A 607 -2.61 3.11 -12.64
CA PRO A 607 -3.49 1.96 -12.41
C PRO A 607 -3.80 1.22 -13.74
N TYR A 608 -3.77 -0.11 -13.75
CA TYR A 608 -3.84 -0.90 -14.98
C TYR A 608 -5.22 -0.94 -15.62
N TRP A 609 -6.26 -1.11 -14.80
CA TRP A 609 -7.66 -1.34 -15.24
C TRP A 609 -8.60 -0.15 -15.01
N HIS A 610 -8.06 1.03 -14.70
CA HIS A 610 -8.89 2.20 -14.42
C HIS A 610 -9.68 2.64 -15.65
N ILE A 611 -10.97 2.94 -15.44
CA ILE A 611 -11.92 3.25 -16.52
C ILE A 611 -11.51 4.44 -17.40
N GLU A 612 -10.75 5.40 -16.86
CA GLU A 612 -10.24 6.54 -17.63
C GLU A 612 -9.43 6.11 -18.88
N ARG A 613 -8.80 4.94 -18.85
CA ARG A 613 -8.08 4.37 -20.00
C ARG A 613 -8.98 4.00 -21.17
N ALA A 614 -10.27 3.83 -20.93
CA ALA A 614 -11.27 3.52 -21.94
C ALA A 614 -12.08 4.74 -22.38
N ARG A 615 -11.73 5.95 -21.91
CA ARG A 615 -12.38 7.19 -22.36
C ARG A 615 -12.21 7.37 -23.86
N ILE A 616 -13.29 7.73 -24.54
CA ILE A 616 -13.31 8.10 -25.97
C ILE A 616 -13.63 9.59 -26.06
N GLY A 617 -12.80 10.34 -26.77
CA GLY A 617 -12.85 11.80 -26.83
C GLY A 617 -11.71 12.44 -26.04
N ASP A 618 -11.76 13.77 -25.90
CA ASP A 618 -10.89 14.47 -24.94
C ASP A 618 -11.15 13.95 -23.53
#